data_AF-A0A1G3QHQ9-F1
#
_entry.id   AF-A0A1G3QHQ9-F1
#
_cell.length_a   1.000
_cell.length_b   1.000
_cell.length_c   1.000
_cell.angle_alpha   90.00
_cell.angle_beta   90.00
_cell.angle_gamma   90.00
#
_symmetry.space_group_name_H-M   'P 1'
#
loop_
_entity.id
_entity.type
_entity.pdbx_description
1 polymer ?
#
loop_
_entity_poly.entity_id
_entity_poly.type
_entity_poly.pdbx_seq_one_letter_code
_entity_poly.pdbx_strand_id
1 'polypeptide(L)'
;MKNFLLQNWKTIIITFLIGSLAGVGVSRLFVGHCFRAMRSGKMEKNIARHVARKLKMTEDQKTETEKITAQAHADIRALLEENKPRMEKIFTDALDKIGALLDDTQKKEWETTKDHFLKNRLRMHKLMPWNNVKCPAEVKECCPAAK
;
A
#
# COMPACT_ATOMS: atom_id res chain seq x y z
N MET A 1 9.78 -18.89 44.13
CA MET A 1 9.42 -17.90 43.09
C MET A 1 9.99 -18.19 41.70
N LYS A 2 11.26 -18.59 41.54
CA LYS A 2 11.87 -18.84 40.20
C LYS A 2 11.21 -19.94 39.36
N ASN A 3 10.68 -20.99 39.97
CA ASN A 3 10.05 -22.11 39.24
C ASN A 3 8.68 -21.76 38.64
N PHE A 4 7.96 -20.76 39.18
CA PHE A 4 6.67 -20.33 38.63
C PHE A 4 6.84 -19.58 37.30
N LEU A 5 7.89 -18.76 37.18
CA LEU A 5 8.22 -18.04 35.94
C LEU A 5 8.70 -18.99 34.82
N LEU A 6 9.46 -20.03 35.18
CA LEU A 6 9.95 -21.06 34.24
C LEU A 6 8.89 -22.06 33.77
N GLN A 7 7.71 -22.10 34.38
CA GLN A 7 6.63 -22.97 33.93
C GLN A 7 5.61 -22.21 33.06
N ASN A 8 5.45 -20.90 33.28
CA ASN A 8 4.47 -20.08 32.57
C ASN A 8 4.95 -19.51 31.22
N TRP A 9 6.26 -19.47 30.94
CA TRP A 9 6.77 -18.93 29.67
C TRP A 9 6.31 -19.74 28.45
N LYS A 10 6.15 -21.07 28.58
CA LYS A 10 5.64 -21.93 27.50
C LYS A 10 4.23 -21.51 27.08
N THR A 11 3.37 -21.22 28.06
CA THR A 11 1.99 -20.77 27.82
C THR A 11 1.96 -19.44 27.09
N ILE A 12 2.83 -18.50 27.47
CA ILE A 12 2.93 -17.17 26.85
C ILE A 12 3.37 -17.28 25.37
N ILE A 13 4.39 -18.09 25.08
CA ILE A 13 4.84 -18.30 23.69
C ILE A 13 3.72 -18.91 22.85
N ILE A 14 3.02 -19.91 23.37
CA ILE A 14 1.93 -20.57 22.65
C ILE A 14 0.79 -19.57 22.35
N THR A 15 0.37 -18.76 23.33
CA THR A 15 -0.68 -17.75 23.10
C THR A 15 -0.23 -16.69 22.09
N PHE A 16 1.03 -16.28 22.14
CA PHE A 16 1.58 -15.33 21.18
C PHE A 16 1.60 -15.88 19.76
N LEU A 17 2.01 -17.14 19.57
CA LEU A 17 2.03 -17.79 18.26
C LEU A 17 0.62 -17.93 17.67
N ILE A 18 -0.37 -18.32 18.49
CA ILE A 18 -1.77 -18.42 18.06
C ILE A 18 -2.31 -17.05 17.67
N GLY A 19 -2.07 -16.03 18.50
CA GLY A 19 -2.49 -14.65 18.20
C GLY A 19 -1.85 -14.12 16.91
N SER A 20 -0.57 -14.39 16.70
CA SER A 20 0.16 -13.96 15.50
C SER A 20 -0.34 -14.68 14.24
N LEU A 21 -0.63 -15.98 14.33
CA LEU A 21 -1.22 -16.76 13.22
C LEU A 21 -2.62 -16.26 12.85
N ALA A 22 -3.47 -16.01 13.85
CA ALA A 22 -4.81 -15.45 13.63
C ALA A 22 -4.73 -14.04 13.01
N GLY A 23 -3.84 -13.19 13.52
CA GLY A 23 -3.63 -11.83 13.02
C GLY A 23 -3.16 -11.81 11.56
N VAL A 24 -2.21 -12.67 11.20
CA VAL A 24 -1.72 -12.80 9.82
C VAL A 24 -2.82 -13.33 8.89
N GLY A 25 -3.60 -14.32 9.33
CA GLY A 25 -4.70 -14.89 8.55
C GLY A 25 -5.79 -13.86 8.22
N VAL A 26 -6.27 -13.15 9.25
CA VAL A 26 -7.30 -12.10 9.09
C VAL A 26 -6.77 -10.95 8.23
N SER A 27 -5.53 -10.51 8.46
CA SER A 27 -4.93 -9.44 7.67
C SER A 27 -4.80 -9.84 6.19
N ARG A 28 -4.36 -11.07 5.89
CA ARG A 28 -4.25 -11.54 4.50
C ARG A 28 -5.61 -11.63 3.81
N LEU A 29 -6.64 -12.11 4.49
CA LEU A 29 -8.00 -12.20 3.93
C LEU A 29 -8.61 -10.82 3.71
N PHE A 30 -8.48 -9.93 4.69
CA PHE A 30 -9.00 -8.57 4.60
C PHE A 30 -8.29 -7.76 3.51
N VAL A 31 -6.96 -7.77 3.52
CA VAL A 31 -6.14 -7.12 2.50
C VAL A 31 -6.43 -7.73 1.13
N GLY A 32 -6.47 -9.06 1.01
CA GLY A 32 -6.79 -9.75 -0.25
C GLY A 32 -8.18 -9.39 -0.80
N HIS A 33 -9.20 -9.27 0.06
CA HIS A 33 -10.54 -8.88 -0.34
C HIS A 33 -10.61 -7.41 -0.76
N CYS A 34 -9.97 -6.51 -0.02
CA CYS A 34 -9.86 -5.09 -0.41
C CYS A 34 -9.13 -4.94 -1.75
N PHE A 35 -8.02 -5.65 -1.96
CA PHE A 35 -7.27 -5.63 -3.21
C PHE A 35 -8.06 -6.19 -4.39
N ARG A 36 -8.83 -7.27 -4.19
CA ARG A 36 -9.67 -7.86 -5.25
C ARG A 36 -10.79 -6.91 -5.67
N ALA A 37 -11.39 -6.18 -4.72
CA ALA A 37 -12.35 -5.12 -5.04
C ALA A 37 -11.69 -3.97 -5.81
N MET A 38 -10.50 -3.55 -5.40
CA MET A 38 -9.75 -2.46 -6.00
C MET A 38 -9.31 -2.74 -7.44
N ARG A 39 -8.84 -3.96 -7.74
CA ARG A 39 -8.40 -4.36 -9.09
C ARG A 39 -9.53 -4.46 -10.12
N SER A 40 -10.79 -4.52 -9.67
CA SER A 40 -11.94 -4.77 -10.54
C SER A 40 -12.61 -3.50 -11.12
N GLY A 41 -12.03 -2.31 -10.92
CA GLY A 41 -12.71 -1.04 -11.24
C GLY A 41 -13.94 -0.76 -10.36
N LYS A 42 -14.21 -1.65 -9.39
CA LYS A 42 -15.30 -1.46 -8.42
C LYS A 42 -15.05 -0.25 -7.52
N MET A 43 -13.81 0.20 -7.37
CA MET A 43 -13.53 1.37 -6.53
C MET A 43 -14.05 2.67 -7.17
N GLU A 44 -13.81 2.92 -8.46
CA GLU A 44 -14.44 4.05 -9.17
C GLU A 44 -15.97 3.97 -9.07
N LYS A 45 -16.52 2.79 -9.39
CA LYS A 45 -17.96 2.55 -9.30
C LYS A 45 -18.49 2.75 -7.89
N ASN A 46 -17.71 2.42 -6.85
CA ASN A 46 -18.11 2.62 -5.47
C ASN A 46 -18.09 4.09 -5.07
N ILE A 47 -17.11 4.88 -5.53
CA ILE A 47 -17.05 6.33 -5.26
C ILE A 47 -18.20 7.03 -5.97
N ALA A 48 -18.37 6.82 -7.28
CA ALA A 48 -19.47 7.39 -8.05
C ALA A 48 -20.83 7.00 -7.46
N ARG A 49 -21.01 5.71 -7.11
CA ARG A 49 -22.25 5.22 -6.49
C ARG A 49 -22.44 5.70 -5.05
N HIS A 50 -21.38 6.00 -4.32
CA HIS A 50 -21.47 6.57 -2.96
C HIS A 50 -21.92 8.04 -3.05
N VAL A 51 -21.28 8.82 -3.91
CA VAL A 51 -21.62 10.23 -4.18
C VAL A 51 -23.04 10.35 -4.72
N ALA A 52 -23.40 9.53 -5.72
CA ALA A 52 -24.73 9.50 -6.31
C ALA A 52 -25.84 9.20 -5.30
N ARG A 53 -25.61 8.27 -4.37
CA ARG A 53 -26.57 7.93 -3.31
C ARG A 53 -26.68 9.04 -2.27
N LYS A 54 -25.56 9.62 -1.83
CA LYS A 54 -25.53 10.70 -0.84
C LYS A 54 -26.22 11.97 -1.35
N LEU A 55 -26.06 12.29 -2.63
CA LEU A 55 -26.56 13.52 -3.25
C LEU A 55 -27.90 13.33 -3.98
N LYS A 56 -28.47 12.12 -3.98
CA LYS A 56 -29.71 11.79 -4.71
C LYS A 56 -29.67 12.23 -6.18
N MET A 57 -28.56 11.95 -6.86
CA MET A 57 -28.36 12.33 -8.26
C MET A 57 -29.40 11.65 -9.17
N THR A 58 -29.82 12.36 -10.22
CA THR A 58 -30.62 11.81 -11.33
C THR A 58 -29.80 10.82 -12.15
N GLU A 59 -30.44 10.01 -12.99
CA GLU A 59 -29.71 9.03 -13.83
C GLU A 59 -28.72 9.72 -14.79
N ASP A 60 -29.11 10.82 -15.41
CA ASP A 60 -28.23 11.57 -16.31
C ASP A 60 -26.99 12.11 -15.57
N GLN A 61 -27.18 12.65 -14.36
CA GLN A 61 -26.08 13.10 -13.50
C GLN A 61 -25.16 11.96 -13.08
N LYS A 62 -25.70 10.75 -12.84
CA LYS A 62 -24.89 9.56 -12.54
C LYS A 62 -24.03 9.17 -13.73
N THR A 63 -24.62 9.12 -14.92
CA THR A 63 -23.88 8.78 -16.15
C THR A 63 -22.74 9.75 -16.41
N GLU A 64 -22.98 11.06 -16.26
CA GLU A 64 -21.91 12.06 -16.42
C GLU A 64 -20.84 11.96 -15.33
N THR A 65 -21.24 11.73 -14.07
CA THR A 65 -20.29 11.51 -12.97
C THR A 65 -19.42 10.27 -13.21
N GLU A 66 -19.99 9.19 -13.73
CA GLU A 66 -19.25 7.97 -14.08
C GLU A 66 -18.22 8.24 -15.19
N LYS A 67 -18.55 9.04 -16.21
CA LYS A 67 -17.59 9.45 -17.25
C LYS A 67 -16.43 10.27 -16.67
N ILE A 68 -16.73 11.27 -15.84
CA ILE A 68 -15.71 12.13 -15.21
C ILE A 68 -14.76 11.29 -14.34
N THR A 69 -15.31 10.41 -13.52
CA THR A 69 -14.50 9.55 -12.65
C THR A 69 -13.66 8.53 -13.44
N ALA A 70 -14.18 8.01 -14.55
CA ALA A 70 -13.42 7.14 -15.44
C ALA A 70 -12.25 7.87 -16.11
N GLN A 71 -12.49 9.10 -16.60
CA GLN A 71 -11.44 9.94 -17.20
C GLN A 71 -10.36 10.30 -16.18
N ALA A 72 -10.75 10.75 -14.98
CA ALA A 72 -9.81 11.07 -13.91
C ALA A 72 -8.93 9.86 -13.53
N HIS A 73 -9.48 8.64 -13.54
CA HIS A 73 -8.68 7.44 -13.32
C HIS A 73 -7.66 7.23 -14.45
N ALA A 74 -8.07 7.41 -15.70
CA ALA A 74 -7.18 7.28 -16.86
C ALA A 74 -6.02 8.29 -16.76
N ASP A 75 -6.32 9.54 -16.41
CA ASP A 75 -5.32 10.61 -16.26
C ASP A 75 -4.33 10.31 -15.13
N ILE A 76 -4.82 9.85 -13.96
CA ILE A 76 -3.96 9.43 -12.85
C ILE A 76 -3.06 8.26 -13.28
N ARG A 77 -3.60 7.29 -14.01
CA ARG A 77 -2.80 6.16 -14.51
C ARG A 77 -1.71 6.64 -15.47
N ALA A 78 -2.02 7.55 -16.38
CA ALA A 78 -1.05 8.12 -17.31
C ALA A 78 0.07 8.86 -16.55
N LEU A 79 -0.27 9.71 -15.59
CA LEU A 79 0.70 10.40 -14.73
C LEU A 79 1.61 9.43 -13.97
N LEU A 80 1.05 8.34 -13.44
CA LEU A 80 1.83 7.31 -12.74
C LEU A 80 2.80 6.59 -13.68
N GLU A 81 2.37 6.22 -14.89
CA GLU A 81 3.25 5.58 -15.88
C GLU A 81 4.36 6.53 -16.34
N GLU A 82 4.06 7.81 -16.55
CA GLU A 82 5.06 8.83 -16.91
C GLU A 82 6.10 9.03 -15.81
N ASN A 83 5.66 9.07 -14.54
CA ASN A 83 6.54 9.31 -13.39
C ASN A 83 7.19 8.05 -12.85
N LYS A 84 6.76 6.86 -13.27
CA LYS A 84 7.30 5.56 -12.86
C LYS A 84 8.82 5.47 -12.96
N PRO A 85 9.49 5.79 -14.09
CA PRO A 85 10.95 5.69 -14.17
C PRO A 85 11.66 6.61 -13.18
N ARG A 86 11.12 7.83 -12.95
CA ARG A 86 11.66 8.78 -11.98
C ARG A 86 11.54 8.23 -10.55
N MET A 87 10.40 7.66 -10.20
CA MET A 87 10.20 7.00 -8.91
C MET A 87 11.14 5.80 -8.75
N GLU A 88 11.25 4.93 -9.77
CA GLU A 88 12.19 3.80 -9.78
C GLU A 88 13.60 4.25 -9.47
N LYS A 89 14.09 5.30 -10.15
CA LYS A 89 15.40 5.87 -9.90
C LYS A 89 15.58 6.35 -8.45
N ILE A 90 14.66 7.18 -7.93
CA ILE A 90 14.76 7.73 -6.56
C ILE A 90 14.94 6.62 -5.52
N PHE A 91 14.15 5.56 -5.64
CA PHE A 91 14.23 4.44 -4.71
C PHE A 91 15.47 3.59 -4.90
N THR A 92 15.90 3.32 -6.14
CA THR A 92 17.16 2.61 -6.41
C THR A 92 18.32 3.38 -5.81
N ASP A 93 18.40 4.69 -6.05
CA ASP A 93 19.43 5.57 -5.48
C ASP A 93 19.41 5.54 -3.94
N ALA A 94 18.23 5.50 -3.31
CA ALA A 94 18.11 5.38 -1.86
C ALA A 94 18.61 4.02 -1.34
N LEU A 95 18.26 2.92 -2.02
CA LEU A 95 18.73 1.58 -1.66
C LEU A 95 20.25 1.43 -1.83
N ASP A 96 20.82 2.06 -2.85
CA ASP A 96 22.27 2.06 -3.07
C ASP A 96 23.00 2.82 -1.96
N LYS A 97 22.47 3.98 -1.56
CA LYS A 97 23.01 4.75 -0.42
C LYS A 97 22.95 3.97 0.89
N ILE A 98 21.86 3.23 1.14
CA ILE A 98 21.75 2.36 2.32
C ILE A 98 22.79 1.24 2.25
N GLY A 99 22.90 0.56 1.10
CA GLY A 99 23.87 -0.53 0.91
C GLY A 99 25.33 -0.11 1.11
N ALA A 100 25.66 1.14 0.77
CA ALA A 100 27.00 1.69 0.99
C ALA A 100 27.39 1.86 2.47
N LEU A 101 26.41 1.92 3.39
CA LEU A 101 26.64 2.06 4.83
C LEU A 101 26.80 0.71 5.57
N LEU A 102 26.55 -0.39 4.88
CA LEU A 102 26.57 -1.73 5.47
C LEU A 102 27.98 -2.32 5.50
N ASP A 103 28.25 -3.16 6.49
CA ASP A 103 29.47 -3.97 6.53
C ASP A 103 29.41 -5.15 5.53
N ASP A 104 30.52 -5.84 5.34
CA ASP A 104 30.62 -6.90 4.33
C ASP A 104 29.75 -8.13 4.63
N THR A 105 29.44 -8.38 5.91
CA THR A 105 28.53 -9.47 6.30
C THR A 105 27.10 -9.09 5.94
N GLN A 106 26.71 -7.85 6.23
CA GLN A 106 25.38 -7.30 5.95
C GLN A 106 25.11 -7.12 4.45
N LYS A 107 26.11 -6.72 3.66
CA LYS A 107 25.98 -6.54 2.20
C LYS A 107 25.45 -7.79 1.49
N LYS A 108 25.86 -8.98 1.95
CA LYS A 108 25.43 -10.25 1.35
C LYS A 108 23.93 -10.51 1.55
N GLU A 109 23.39 -10.17 2.72
CA GLU A 109 21.95 -10.23 3.00
C GLU A 109 21.19 -9.08 2.32
N TRP A 110 21.83 -7.92 2.19
CA TRP A 110 21.28 -6.74 1.55
C TRP A 110 20.97 -6.96 0.08
N GLU A 111 21.87 -7.56 -0.71
CA GLU A 111 21.64 -7.80 -2.13
C GLU A 111 20.40 -8.68 -2.36
N THR A 112 20.22 -9.72 -1.53
CA THR A 112 19.04 -10.59 -1.58
C THR A 112 17.76 -9.82 -1.22
N THR A 113 17.84 -8.96 -0.21
CA THR A 113 16.71 -8.15 0.26
C THR A 113 16.33 -7.06 -0.74
N LYS A 114 17.33 -6.42 -1.36
CA LYS A 114 17.18 -5.38 -2.38
C LYS A 114 16.47 -5.92 -3.62
N ASP A 115 16.90 -7.08 -4.12
CA ASP A 115 16.24 -7.72 -5.27
C ASP A 115 14.78 -8.08 -4.97
N HIS A 116 14.51 -8.63 -3.77
CA HIS A 116 13.14 -8.91 -3.34
C HIS A 116 12.30 -7.62 -3.22
N PHE A 117 12.87 -6.55 -2.70
CA PHE A 117 12.19 -5.26 -2.58
C PHE A 117 11.86 -4.67 -3.95
N LEU A 118 12.80 -4.69 -4.90
CA LEU A 118 12.59 -4.20 -6.27
C LEU A 118 11.55 -5.05 -7.01
N LYS A 119 11.64 -6.38 -6.95
CA LYS A 119 10.67 -7.31 -7.56
C LYS A 119 9.27 -7.16 -6.99
N ASN A 120 9.14 -7.02 -5.67
CA ASN A 120 7.83 -6.82 -5.05
C ASN A 120 7.30 -5.40 -5.25
N ARG A 121 8.15 -4.38 -5.41
CA ARG A 121 7.67 -3.03 -5.70
C ARG A 121 7.10 -2.91 -7.11
N LEU A 122 7.70 -3.58 -8.10
CA LEU A 122 7.11 -3.71 -9.45
C LEU A 122 5.72 -4.35 -9.39
N ARG A 123 5.49 -5.25 -8.42
CA ARG A 123 4.15 -5.81 -8.15
C ARG A 123 3.25 -4.81 -7.41
N MET A 124 3.75 -4.08 -6.42
CA MET A 124 3.01 -3.06 -5.66
C MET A 124 2.56 -1.89 -6.52
N HIS A 125 3.36 -1.43 -7.49
CA HIS A 125 2.97 -0.38 -8.45
C HIS A 125 1.79 -0.82 -9.31
N LYS A 126 1.70 -2.11 -9.60
CA LYS A 126 0.54 -2.73 -10.28
C LYS A 126 -0.67 -2.90 -9.36
N LEU A 127 -0.52 -2.64 -8.06
CA LEU A 127 -1.49 -2.99 -7.01
C LEU A 127 -2.01 -1.75 -6.25
N MET A 128 -1.27 -0.66 -6.11
CA MET A 128 -1.70 0.53 -5.34
C MET A 128 -2.20 1.69 -6.22
N PRO A 129 -3.53 1.86 -6.40
CA PRO A 129 -4.11 3.16 -6.72
C PRO A 129 -4.05 4.04 -5.46
N TRP A 130 -3.46 5.23 -5.59
CA TRP A 130 -3.07 6.16 -4.53
C TRP A 130 -4.22 6.86 -3.77
N ASN A 131 -5.39 6.22 -3.67
CA ASN A 131 -6.61 6.89 -3.24
C ASN A 131 -6.84 6.79 -1.72
N ASN A 132 -5.98 6.09 -0.97
CA ASN A 132 -6.14 5.86 0.47
C ASN A 132 -4.87 6.06 1.32
N VAL A 133 -3.79 6.59 0.73
CA VAL A 133 -2.67 7.05 1.56
C VAL A 133 -3.05 8.40 2.13
N LYS A 134 -3.56 8.43 3.36
CA LYS A 134 -3.58 9.69 4.13
C LYS A 134 -2.13 10.16 4.16
N CYS A 135 -1.84 11.30 3.53
CA CYS A 135 -0.58 12.00 3.78
C CYS A 135 -0.45 12.14 5.31
N PRO A 136 0.63 11.63 5.92
CA PRO A 136 0.90 11.92 7.32
C PRO A 136 0.89 13.44 7.47
N ALA A 137 0.23 13.96 8.50
CA ALA A 137 0.06 15.40 8.69
C ALA A 137 1.41 16.16 8.74
N GLU A 138 2.50 15.45 9.03
CA GLU A 138 3.88 15.92 9.12
C GLU A 138 4.55 16.17 7.74
N VAL A 139 3.97 15.74 6.61
CA VAL A 139 4.61 15.83 5.27
C VAL A 139 4.02 16.97 4.42
N LYS A 140 3.30 17.93 5.02
CA LYS A 140 2.69 19.07 4.31
C LYS A 140 3.71 20.02 3.67
N GLU A 141 4.97 20.00 4.11
CA GLU A 141 6.02 20.91 3.61
C GLU A 141 6.59 20.50 2.24
N CYS A 142 6.37 19.27 1.78
CA CYS A 142 6.98 18.78 0.53
C CYS A 142 6.20 19.12 -0.75
N CYS A 143 5.03 19.75 -0.68
CA CYS A 143 4.21 20.13 -1.84
C CYS A 143 3.93 21.65 -1.89
N PRO A 144 4.87 22.48 -2.39
CA PRO A 144 4.65 23.93 -2.53
C PRO A 144 3.76 24.34 -3.72
N ALA A 145 3.23 23.39 -4.51
CA ALA A 145 2.53 23.66 -5.77
C ALA A 145 0.99 23.63 -5.67
N ALA A 146 0.42 24.06 -4.56
CA ALA A 146 -1.01 24.36 -4.45
C ALA A 146 -1.20 25.84 -4.11
N LYS A 147 -1.18 26.69 -5.14
CA LYS A 147 -1.74 28.04 -5.13
C LYS A 147 -2.73 28.16 -6.27
#